data_AF-A0A2B4RJA5-F1
#
_entry.id   AF-A0A2B4RJA5-F1
#
_cell.length_a   1.000
_cell.length_b   1.000
_cell.length_c   1.000
_cell.angle_alpha   90.00
_cell.angle_beta   90.00
_cell.angle_gamma   90.00
#
_symmetry.space_group_name_H-M   'P 1'
#
loop_
_entity.id
_entity.type
_entity.pdbx_description
1 polymer ?
#
loop_
_entity_poly.entity_id
_entity_poly.type
_entity_poly.pdbx_seq_one_letter_code
_entity_poly.pdbx_strand_id
1 'polypeptide(L)'
;MARLPQYKYPRAYSLRHHIIVRLGLKSRMHFVLAFPLISLLLIYDVVSSQTCQNANWWASLDRIGWSVCPKSNTYLKGLWRNDFRYGDERTGRIEMGKCCQASVGSKPLEEPSSCSNADWSAVLKGKNVWALCPAGYYMNGLRLGKGPPQFLNDIVEGKCCHPESHSRATYEDCYDENVQLSFDKKGWSECKKEGYYMTGFYKSSCNSIYCIETFRCCKMKKECKKANWWSSLDRQGWSVCPQTNTYLKGLWRNDFKAGDERVGRIEQGTCCFADEPCYANKPANCKSVDWSRVLDGFNVWALCPAGYYMNSLRLGKGPPQFLRDIDEAKCCHPEGHPDGYDSCYDEDVSHSFDKKGLSSCKREGYYMAGFYKSSCNNIYCIEKFRCCKMSMDIPAECKKANWWSSLDRQGWSVCPQTNTFLKGLWRNDFKAGDERVGRIEEGTCCTSDEPCYANKPANCKNADWTRLLDGFNVWALCPAGYYMNSLRLGKGPPQFLRDIDEAKCCHPEGHPDGYDSCYDEDVSHSFDKKGLSSCKREGYYMAGFYKSSCNNIYCIEKFRCCKMKRGKDNWGFPHR
;
A
#
# COMPACT_ATOMS: atom_id res chain seq x y z
N MET A 1 -30.06 16.44 75.28
CA MET A 1 -28.95 17.35 75.64
C MET A 1 -27.72 16.87 74.86
N ALA A 2 -27.07 17.59 73.96
CA ALA A 2 -27.24 18.94 73.42
C ALA A 2 -26.67 18.99 71.98
N ARG A 3 -27.23 19.91 71.16
CA ARG A 3 -26.66 20.61 69.97
C ARG A 3 -26.35 19.75 68.71
N LEU A 4 -26.67 20.11 67.46
CA LEU A 4 -27.08 21.36 66.76
C LEU A 4 -27.73 20.97 65.40
N PRO A 5 -28.48 21.87 64.74
CA PRO A 5 -28.45 21.94 63.26
C PRO A 5 -28.36 23.37 62.67
N GLN A 6 -28.43 23.39 61.33
CA GLN A 6 -28.01 24.35 60.29
C GLN A 6 -28.82 25.65 60.10
N TYR A 7 -28.20 26.57 59.31
CA TYR A 7 -28.70 27.31 58.11
C TYR A 7 -28.73 28.87 58.09
N LYS A 8 -28.01 29.41 57.06
CA LYS A 8 -28.26 30.53 56.10
C LYS A 8 -28.40 32.01 56.56
N TYR A 9 -27.64 32.90 55.87
CA TYR A 9 -27.94 34.34 55.65
C TYR A 9 -27.38 34.91 54.31
N PRO A 10 -27.96 35.99 53.73
CA PRO A 10 -27.51 36.70 52.52
C PRO A 10 -27.25 38.24 52.68
N ARG A 11 -26.80 38.89 51.57
CA ARG A 11 -26.97 40.29 51.06
C ARG A 11 -26.43 41.57 51.77
N ALA A 12 -25.61 42.31 51.01
CA ALA A 12 -25.63 43.74 50.56
C ALA A 12 -25.96 44.95 51.47
N TYR A 13 -25.18 46.05 51.30
CA TYR A 13 -25.49 47.45 51.69
C TYR A 13 -25.15 48.48 50.58
N SER A 14 -25.79 49.65 50.68
CA SER A 14 -25.97 50.76 49.73
C SER A 14 -25.72 52.13 50.40
N LEU A 15 -25.55 53.22 49.62
CA LEU A 15 -25.94 54.66 49.78
C LEU A 15 -24.82 55.67 49.38
N ARG A 16 -25.02 56.92 48.89
CA ARG A 16 -25.96 57.67 48.00
C ARG A 16 -25.56 59.19 48.01
N HIS A 17 -26.07 59.98 47.03
CA HIS A 17 -26.18 61.48 46.88
C HIS A 17 -25.16 62.18 45.95
N HIS A 18 -25.42 63.21 45.11
CA HIS A 18 -26.56 63.88 44.39
C HIS A 18 -25.93 65.17 43.70
N ILE A 19 -26.08 65.57 42.41
CA ILE A 19 -27.02 66.59 41.83
C ILE A 19 -26.53 67.15 40.43
N ILE A 20 -27.43 67.07 39.42
CA ILE A 20 -27.91 67.97 38.32
C ILE A 20 -27.05 69.11 37.67
N VAL A 21 -27.04 69.22 36.31
CA VAL A 21 -27.57 70.30 35.40
C VAL A 21 -27.32 70.01 33.90
N ARG A 22 -28.25 70.40 33.01
CA ARG A 22 -28.34 70.21 31.53
C ARG A 22 -28.21 71.55 30.76
N LEU A 23 -28.04 71.46 29.42
CA LEU A 23 -28.08 72.46 28.31
C LEU A 23 -26.67 72.85 27.80
N GLY A 24 -26.26 72.84 26.52
CA GLY A 24 -26.83 72.58 25.18
C GLY A 24 -26.18 73.54 24.16
N LEU A 25 -25.65 73.08 22.99
CA LEU A 25 -25.43 73.90 21.75
C LEU A 25 -24.81 73.11 20.54
N LYS A 26 -25.62 73.00 19.47
CA LYS A 26 -25.41 73.12 17.98
C LYS A 26 -24.26 72.43 17.17
N SER A 27 -24.69 71.41 16.41
CA SER A 27 -24.59 71.11 14.94
C SER A 27 -23.55 71.75 13.99
N ARG A 28 -22.83 70.91 13.20
CA ARG A 28 -22.76 70.90 11.70
C ARG A 28 -21.95 69.70 11.11
N MET A 29 -22.64 68.82 10.35
CA MET A 29 -22.36 68.35 8.95
C MET A 29 -20.95 67.78 8.59
N HIS A 30 -20.73 66.61 7.95
CA HIS A 30 -21.44 65.88 6.88
C HIS A 30 -21.13 64.36 6.86
N PHE A 31 -22.07 63.60 6.26
CA PHE A 31 -22.07 62.17 5.92
C PHE A 31 -20.97 61.75 4.92
N VAL A 32 -20.31 60.61 5.17
CA VAL A 32 -19.92 59.61 4.14
C VAL A 32 -20.13 58.21 4.73
N LEU A 33 -21.06 57.45 4.15
CA LEU A 33 -21.34 56.04 4.47
C LEU A 33 -20.50 55.14 3.57
N ALA A 34 -19.71 54.23 4.15
CA ALA A 34 -19.24 53.03 3.47
C ALA A 34 -19.27 51.85 4.45
N PHE A 35 -19.92 50.77 4.02
CA PHE A 35 -20.30 49.56 4.75
C PHE A 35 -19.11 48.75 5.32
N PRO A 36 -19.26 48.07 6.48
CA PRO A 36 -18.29 47.08 6.94
C PRO A 36 -18.61 45.68 6.36
N LEU A 37 -17.65 45.11 5.62
CA LEU A 37 -17.65 43.73 5.17
C LEU A 37 -17.26 42.79 6.32
N ILE A 38 -18.23 41.99 6.74
CA ILE A 38 -18.17 40.54 7.02
C ILE A 38 -16.91 40.06 7.77
N SER A 39 -17.10 39.80 9.06
CA SER A 39 -16.29 38.86 9.84
C SER A 39 -16.42 37.45 9.27
N LEU A 40 -15.37 36.96 8.62
CA LEU A 40 -15.19 35.56 8.29
C LEU A 40 -13.95 35.08 9.06
N LEU A 41 -14.20 34.38 10.16
CA LEU A 41 -13.22 33.60 10.91
C LEU A 41 -12.64 32.54 9.98
N LEU A 42 -11.48 32.82 9.39
CA LEU A 42 -10.62 31.80 8.80
C LEU A 42 -9.96 31.03 9.95
N ILE A 43 -10.48 29.83 10.19
CA ILE A 43 -9.72 28.74 10.80
C ILE A 43 -8.56 28.49 9.83
N TYR A 44 -7.38 29.02 10.15
CA TYR A 44 -6.15 28.61 9.50
C TYR A 44 -5.86 27.18 9.96
N ASP A 45 -6.23 26.19 9.15
CA ASP A 45 -5.53 24.92 9.16
C ASP A 45 -4.06 25.24 8.89
N VAL A 46 -3.20 25.01 9.88
CA VAL A 46 -1.75 24.98 9.66
C VAL A 46 -1.47 23.73 8.85
N VAL A 47 -1.65 23.83 7.53
CA VAL A 47 -1.18 22.85 6.56
C VAL A 47 0.35 22.90 6.63
N SER A 48 0.95 21.85 7.21
CA SER A 48 2.40 21.65 7.22
C SER A 48 2.88 21.47 5.77
N SER A 49 3.36 22.56 5.17
CA SER A 49 3.99 22.57 3.85
C SER A 49 5.34 21.85 3.93
N GLN A 50 5.54 20.85 3.07
CA GLN A 50 6.82 20.16 2.89
C GLN A 50 7.94 21.18 2.62
N THR A 51 8.96 21.24 3.48
CA THR A 51 10.09 22.18 3.32
C THR A 51 10.99 21.73 2.17
N CYS A 52 10.95 22.48 1.07
CA CYS A 52 11.78 22.26 -0.11
C CYS A 52 12.72 23.44 -0.35
N GLN A 53 13.93 23.13 -0.82
CA GLN A 53 14.95 24.07 -1.24
C GLN A 53 15.41 23.75 -2.66
N ASN A 54 15.69 24.77 -3.46
CA ASN A 54 16.21 24.58 -4.81
C ASN A 54 17.74 24.54 -4.75
N ALA A 55 18.32 23.40 -5.12
CA ALA A 55 19.75 23.24 -5.31
C ALA A 55 20.16 23.92 -6.63
N ASN A 56 21.09 24.86 -6.57
CA ASN A 56 21.64 25.49 -7.76
C ASN A 56 22.69 24.58 -8.40
N TRP A 57 22.42 24.11 -9.62
CA TRP A 57 23.31 23.25 -10.40
C TRP A 57 23.89 23.91 -11.66
N TRP A 58 23.71 25.23 -11.84
CA TRP A 58 24.09 25.97 -13.05
C TRP A 58 25.55 25.73 -13.45
N ALA A 59 26.46 25.74 -12.48
CA ALA A 59 27.88 25.51 -12.73
C ALA A 59 28.29 24.03 -12.57
N SER A 60 27.57 23.26 -11.76
CA SER A 60 28.01 21.91 -11.38
C SER A 60 27.63 20.84 -12.41
N LEU A 61 26.53 21.03 -13.16
CA LEU A 61 26.19 20.17 -14.30
C LEU A 61 26.85 20.60 -15.62
N ASP A 62 27.64 21.67 -15.62
CA ASP A 62 28.43 22.13 -16.77
C ASP A 62 29.87 21.59 -16.80
N ARG A 63 30.23 20.72 -15.86
CA ARG A 63 31.57 20.11 -15.74
C ARG A 63 31.50 18.70 -15.16
N ILE A 64 32.61 17.97 -15.26
CA ILE A 64 32.76 16.66 -14.60
C ILE A 64 32.60 16.84 -13.09
N GLY A 65 31.80 15.98 -12.46
CA GLY A 65 31.60 15.99 -11.01
C GLY A 65 30.16 15.84 -10.59
N TRP A 66 29.92 16.16 -9.30
CA TRP A 66 28.65 15.97 -8.62
C TRP A 66 27.80 17.23 -8.62
N SER A 67 26.50 17.04 -8.83
CA SER A 67 25.45 18.00 -8.56
C SER A 67 24.46 17.36 -7.59
N VAL A 68 24.42 17.84 -6.36
CA VAL A 68 23.70 17.21 -5.24
C VAL A 68 22.77 18.18 -4.55
N CYS A 69 21.81 17.65 -3.80
CA CYS A 69 21.04 18.45 -2.87
C CYS A 69 21.94 19.04 -1.76
N PRO A 70 21.64 20.24 -1.23
CA PRO A 70 22.51 20.92 -0.26
C PRO A 70 22.62 20.21 1.09
N LYS A 71 21.59 19.45 1.47
CA LYS A 71 21.55 18.69 2.74
C LYS A 71 21.51 17.19 2.46
N SER A 72 22.22 16.43 3.30
CA SER A 72 22.27 14.96 3.21
C SER A 72 20.91 14.28 3.44
N ASN A 73 20.03 14.91 4.23
CA ASN A 73 18.68 14.44 4.53
C ASN A 73 17.58 15.03 3.62
N THR A 74 17.97 15.51 2.44
CA THR A 74 17.02 15.99 1.42
C THR A 74 17.10 15.16 0.16
N TYR A 75 15.98 15.05 -0.53
CA TYR A 75 15.77 14.15 -1.64
C TYR A 75 15.14 14.93 -2.80
N LEU A 76 15.54 14.59 -4.02
CA LEU A 76 15.03 15.23 -5.21
C LEU A 76 13.55 14.93 -5.35
N LYS A 77 12.74 15.97 -5.46
CA LYS A 77 11.32 15.91 -5.85
C LYS A 77 11.13 16.24 -7.32
N GLY A 78 12.05 16.98 -7.92
CA GLY A 78 11.96 17.39 -9.31
C GLY A 78 13.22 18.05 -9.82
N LEU A 79 13.20 18.36 -11.11
CA LEU A 79 14.29 18.96 -11.85
C LEU A 79 13.77 20.19 -12.61
N TRP A 80 14.56 21.26 -12.60
CA TRP A 80 14.28 22.45 -13.39
C TRP A 80 15.16 22.47 -14.63
N ARG A 81 14.50 22.63 -15.78
CA ARG A 81 15.14 22.72 -17.09
C ARG A 81 15.12 24.17 -17.58
N ASN A 82 16.23 24.62 -18.18
CA ASN A 82 16.33 25.92 -18.85
C ASN A 82 15.74 25.90 -20.28
N ASP A 83 15.63 27.06 -20.91
CA ASP A 83 15.07 27.23 -22.26
C ASP A 83 15.64 26.22 -23.26
N PHE A 84 14.74 25.65 -24.08
CA PHE A 84 15.12 24.87 -25.25
C PHE A 84 16.00 25.71 -26.16
N ARG A 85 17.15 25.18 -26.58
CA ARG A 85 17.97 25.80 -27.62
C ARG A 85 18.22 24.79 -28.72
N TYR A 86 17.79 25.12 -29.92
CA TYR A 86 18.01 24.30 -31.09
C TYR A 86 19.51 24.00 -31.26
N GLY A 87 19.87 22.71 -31.25
CA GLY A 87 21.25 22.24 -31.34
C GLY A 87 22.02 22.15 -30.01
N ASP A 88 21.44 22.56 -28.89
CA ASP A 88 22.07 22.47 -27.56
C ASP A 88 21.08 21.88 -26.55
N GLU A 89 21.07 20.55 -26.45
CA GLU A 89 20.20 19.76 -25.57
C GLU A 89 21.03 18.92 -24.58
N ARG A 90 22.14 19.50 -24.14
CA ARG A 90 23.11 18.91 -23.21
C ARG A 90 22.56 18.82 -21.79
N THR A 91 23.08 17.88 -20.99
CA THR A 91 22.67 17.66 -19.58
C THR A 91 22.82 18.90 -18.71
N GLY A 92 23.77 19.80 -19.03
CA GLY A 92 23.97 21.08 -18.34
C GLY A 92 22.77 22.03 -18.36
N ARG A 93 21.75 21.79 -19.19
CA ARG A 93 20.49 22.56 -19.17
C ARG A 93 19.55 22.17 -18.04
N ILE A 94 19.86 21.11 -17.29
CA ILE A 94 19.26 20.86 -15.99
C ILE A 94 19.99 21.76 -15.01
N GLU A 95 19.30 22.78 -14.51
CA GLU A 95 19.95 23.89 -13.82
C GLU A 95 19.61 23.90 -12.32
N MET A 96 18.51 23.27 -11.91
CA MET A 96 18.20 23.14 -10.48
C MET A 96 17.59 21.79 -10.15
N GLY A 97 17.90 21.31 -8.94
CA GLY A 97 17.18 20.19 -8.31
C GLY A 97 16.28 20.71 -7.21
N LYS A 98 15.00 20.32 -7.19
CA LYS A 98 14.10 20.62 -6.06
C LYS A 98 14.34 19.59 -4.97
N CYS A 99 14.94 20.00 -3.88
CA CYS A 99 15.37 19.12 -2.80
C CYS A 99 14.46 19.32 -1.60
N CYS A 100 13.68 18.30 -1.26
CA CYS A 100 12.72 18.36 -0.18
C CYS A 100 13.19 17.50 0.99
N GLN A 101 12.92 17.95 2.22
CA GLN A 101 13.17 17.14 3.40
C GLN A 101 12.24 15.92 3.40
N ALA A 102 12.74 14.79 3.88
CA ALA A 102 11.90 13.64 4.16
C ALA A 102 10.81 14.00 5.17
N SER A 103 9.59 13.54 4.95
CA SER A 103 8.46 13.79 5.85
C SER A 103 7.62 12.53 5.99
N VAL A 104 7.25 12.15 7.22
CA VAL A 104 6.29 11.09 7.51
C VAL A 104 5.01 11.73 8.05
N GLY A 105 3.96 11.76 7.23
CA GLY A 105 2.78 12.57 7.53
C GLY A 105 3.12 14.06 7.50
N SER A 106 2.74 14.81 8.53
CA SER A 106 2.92 16.27 8.62
C SER A 106 4.22 16.72 9.30
N LYS A 107 5.11 15.80 9.70
CA LYS A 107 6.35 16.15 10.43
C LYS A 107 7.60 15.90 9.58
N PRO A 108 8.55 16.88 9.54
CA PRO A 108 9.86 16.68 8.93
C PRO A 108 10.69 15.64 9.69
N LEU A 109 11.44 14.82 8.96
CA LEU A 109 12.45 13.91 9.50
C LEU A 109 13.77 14.65 9.67
N GLU A 110 14.24 14.79 10.90
CA GLU A 110 15.50 15.49 11.23
C GLU A 110 16.72 14.56 11.28
N GLU A 111 16.53 13.26 11.06
CA GLU A 111 17.60 12.27 11.16
C GLU A 111 18.62 12.31 10.01
N PRO A 112 19.84 11.81 10.24
CA PRO A 112 20.83 11.61 9.18
C PRO A 112 20.35 10.59 8.14
N SER A 113 21.00 10.62 6.97
CA SER A 113 20.69 9.73 5.86
C SER A 113 21.94 9.00 5.42
N SER A 114 21.79 7.71 5.13
CA SER A 114 22.86 6.89 4.57
C SER A 114 22.75 6.89 3.05
N CYS A 115 23.87 7.15 2.37
CA CYS A 115 23.90 7.29 0.93
C CYS A 115 24.79 6.23 0.28
N SER A 116 24.37 5.76 -0.89
CA SER A 116 25.13 4.93 -1.81
C SER A 116 25.06 5.53 -3.22
N ASN A 117 26.00 5.19 -4.09
CA ASN A 117 25.96 5.62 -5.48
C ASN A 117 25.45 4.46 -6.34
N ALA A 118 24.47 4.74 -7.20
CA ALA A 118 24.04 3.83 -8.25
C ALA A 118 24.91 4.05 -9.49
N ASP A 119 25.53 2.99 -10.02
CA ASP A 119 26.28 3.05 -11.27
C ASP A 119 25.32 3.01 -12.48
N TRP A 120 25.32 4.10 -13.26
CA TRP A 120 24.50 4.28 -14.46
C TRP A 120 25.34 4.36 -15.74
N SER A 121 26.66 4.18 -15.64
CA SER A 121 27.60 4.38 -16.75
C SER A 121 27.35 3.45 -17.95
N ALA A 122 26.90 2.22 -17.70
CA ALA A 122 26.47 1.28 -18.74
C ALA A 122 24.98 1.46 -19.10
N VAL A 123 24.15 1.78 -18.11
CA VAL A 123 22.69 1.89 -18.25
C VAL A 123 22.33 2.99 -19.24
N LEU A 124 22.85 4.21 -19.03
CA LEU A 124 22.44 5.38 -19.80
C LEU A 124 23.05 5.46 -21.21
N LYS A 125 24.00 4.58 -21.53
CA LYS A 125 24.42 4.31 -22.93
C LYS A 125 23.33 3.59 -23.74
N GLY A 126 22.44 2.86 -23.06
CA GLY A 126 21.30 2.21 -23.65
C GLY A 126 20.20 3.19 -24.11
N LYS A 127 19.22 2.65 -24.82
CA LYS A 127 18.02 3.33 -25.29
C LYS A 127 16.80 2.71 -24.61
N ASN A 128 15.79 3.51 -24.28
CA ASN A 128 14.56 3.04 -23.62
C ASN A 128 14.87 2.34 -22.29
N VAL A 129 15.63 3.03 -21.44
CA VAL A 129 16.21 2.48 -20.21
C VAL A 129 15.75 3.26 -18.98
N TRP A 130 15.68 2.56 -17.86
CA TRP A 130 15.48 3.15 -16.55
C TRP A 130 16.82 3.30 -15.82
N ALA A 131 17.13 4.52 -15.37
CA ALA A 131 18.20 4.79 -14.41
C ALA A 131 17.57 4.96 -13.03
N LEU A 132 17.69 3.93 -12.19
CA LEU A 132 17.06 3.87 -10.87
C LEU A 132 18.12 3.78 -9.76
N CYS A 133 17.80 4.36 -8.62
CA CYS A 133 18.43 4.06 -7.35
C CYS A 133 18.10 2.61 -6.91
N PRO A 134 18.90 2.03 -6.01
CA PRO A 134 18.52 0.78 -5.33
C PRO A 134 17.16 0.92 -4.64
N ALA A 135 16.43 -0.20 -4.51
CA ALA A 135 15.15 -0.23 -3.82
C ALA A 135 15.27 0.40 -2.41
N GLY A 136 14.29 1.20 -2.01
CA GLY A 136 14.30 1.94 -0.74
C GLY A 136 15.16 3.20 -0.71
N TYR A 137 15.95 3.48 -1.77
CA TYR A 137 16.72 4.72 -1.89
C TYR A 137 16.04 5.73 -2.81
N TYR A 138 16.30 7.00 -2.52
CA TYR A 138 15.79 8.17 -3.25
C TYR A 138 16.95 9.00 -3.79
N MET A 139 16.76 9.62 -4.95
CA MET A 139 17.79 10.43 -5.57
C MET A 139 18.08 11.67 -4.72
N ASN A 140 19.36 11.97 -4.57
CA ASN A 140 19.88 13.20 -3.96
C ASN A 140 20.66 14.02 -4.99
N GLY A 141 21.23 13.38 -6.02
CA GLY A 141 22.05 14.07 -7.02
C GLY A 141 22.48 13.20 -8.19
N LEU A 142 23.22 13.83 -9.09
CA LEU A 142 23.73 13.25 -10.34
C LEU A 142 25.23 13.51 -10.47
N ARG A 143 25.97 12.55 -11.04
CA ARG A 143 27.37 12.72 -11.41
C ARG A 143 27.57 12.65 -12.92
N LEU A 144 28.25 13.64 -13.46
CA LEU A 144 28.75 13.63 -14.84
C LEU A 144 30.15 13.02 -14.89
N GLY A 145 30.35 12.10 -15.83
CA GLY A 145 31.65 11.50 -16.13
C GLY A 145 32.43 12.25 -17.22
N LYS A 146 31.80 13.20 -17.91
CA LYS A 146 32.37 13.93 -19.04
C LYS A 146 32.01 15.42 -18.97
N GLY A 147 32.92 16.27 -19.43
CA GLY A 147 32.68 17.71 -19.61
C GLY A 147 31.93 18.03 -20.92
N PRO A 148 31.67 19.31 -21.18
CA PRO A 148 30.83 19.73 -22.31
C PRO A 148 31.44 19.46 -23.69
N PRO A 149 30.62 19.13 -24.71
CA PRO A 149 29.19 18.83 -24.61
C PRO A 149 28.94 17.43 -24.02
N GLN A 150 28.09 17.40 -23.00
CA GLN A 150 27.70 16.24 -22.23
C GLN A 150 26.20 15.96 -22.37
N PHE A 151 25.84 14.70 -22.53
CA PHE A 151 24.46 14.26 -22.77
C PHE A 151 24.02 13.28 -21.70
N LEU A 152 22.79 12.75 -21.78
CA LEU A 152 22.26 11.86 -20.74
C LEU A 152 23.12 10.61 -20.52
N ASN A 153 23.75 10.11 -21.58
CA ASN A 153 24.67 8.96 -21.52
C ASN A 153 26.03 9.28 -20.86
N ASP A 154 26.31 10.56 -20.55
CA ASP A 154 27.49 10.99 -19.81
C ASP A 154 27.22 11.14 -18.29
N ILE A 155 25.97 10.91 -17.84
CA ILE A 155 25.67 10.70 -16.42
C ILE A 155 26.15 9.29 -16.05
N VAL A 156 27.09 9.22 -15.13
CA VAL A 156 27.75 7.95 -14.74
C VAL A 156 27.25 7.40 -13.42
N GLU A 157 26.78 8.26 -12.51
CA GLU A 157 26.27 7.82 -11.21
C GLU A 157 25.07 8.66 -10.76
N GLY A 158 24.11 8.01 -10.09
CA GLY A 158 23.10 8.66 -9.27
C GLY A 158 23.50 8.61 -7.80
N LYS A 159 23.46 9.74 -7.09
CA LYS A 159 23.60 9.72 -5.62
C LYS A 159 22.25 9.35 -5.02
N CYS A 160 22.22 8.24 -4.32
CA CYS A 160 21.00 7.64 -3.78
C CYS A 160 21.11 7.63 -2.25
N CYS A 161 20.14 8.21 -1.55
CA CYS A 161 20.15 8.29 -0.09
C CYS A 161 18.86 7.69 0.48
N HIS A 162 18.93 7.23 1.73
CA HIS A 162 17.76 6.81 2.49
C HIS A 162 17.87 7.29 3.96
N PRO A 163 16.75 7.55 4.65
CA PRO A 163 16.77 7.87 6.08
C PRO A 163 17.20 6.63 6.90
N GLU A 164 18.04 6.80 7.92
CA GLU A 164 18.63 5.68 8.66
C GLU A 164 17.63 4.82 9.44
N SER A 165 16.52 5.40 9.91
CA SER A 165 15.50 4.66 10.67
C SER A 165 14.51 3.90 9.78
N HIS A 166 14.56 4.12 8.46
CA HIS A 166 13.63 3.54 7.50
C HIS A 166 14.16 2.21 6.95
N SER A 167 13.24 1.25 6.73
CA SER A 167 13.56 -0.04 6.11
C SER A 167 14.15 0.17 4.72
N ARG A 168 15.24 -0.52 4.41
CA ARG A 168 15.91 -0.48 3.10
C ARG A 168 15.18 -1.30 2.03
N ALA A 169 14.15 -2.06 2.41
CA ALA A 169 13.49 -3.05 1.56
C ALA A 169 12.68 -2.45 0.40
N THR A 170 11.83 -1.45 0.69
CA THR A 170 10.74 -1.05 -0.21
C THR A 170 10.27 0.39 0.05
N TYR A 171 9.53 0.91 -0.92
CA TYR A 171 8.79 2.17 -0.83
C TYR A 171 7.39 1.95 -0.21
N GLU A 172 6.71 3.01 0.30
CA GLU A 172 5.29 2.93 0.74
C GLU A 172 4.33 2.85 -0.45
N ASP A 173 4.59 3.66 -1.48
CA ASP A 173 3.89 3.67 -2.77
C ASP A 173 4.86 4.26 -3.79
N CYS A 174 4.67 3.93 -5.06
CA CYS A 174 5.37 4.59 -6.15
C CYS A 174 4.41 4.91 -7.28
N TYR A 175 4.58 6.04 -7.95
CA TYR A 175 3.96 6.31 -9.24
C TYR A 175 5.04 6.76 -10.25
N ASP A 176 4.82 6.53 -11.53
CA ASP A 176 5.64 7.10 -12.57
C ASP A 176 4.92 8.35 -13.06
N GLU A 177 5.57 9.49 -12.87
CA GLU A 177 5.09 10.77 -13.37
C GLU A 177 5.52 10.91 -14.83
N ASN A 178 4.56 11.00 -15.75
CA ASN A 178 4.84 11.38 -17.13
C ASN A 178 5.27 12.85 -17.16
N VAL A 179 6.52 13.08 -17.56
CA VAL A 179 7.12 14.40 -17.65
C VAL A 179 7.49 14.79 -19.09
N GLN A 180 7.16 13.97 -20.10
CA GLN A 180 7.49 14.21 -21.51
C GLN A 180 7.18 15.66 -21.92
N LEU A 181 5.92 16.09 -21.77
CA LEU A 181 5.51 17.43 -22.20
C LEU A 181 6.02 18.56 -21.29
N SER A 182 6.20 18.29 -20.00
CA SER A 182 6.63 19.31 -19.03
C SER A 182 8.13 19.51 -19.03
N PHE A 183 8.89 18.45 -19.30
CA PHE A 183 10.35 18.43 -19.32
C PHE A 183 10.92 18.79 -20.69
N ASP A 184 10.10 18.88 -21.74
CA ASP A 184 10.48 19.47 -23.04
C ASP A 184 10.48 21.00 -23.02
N LYS A 185 9.87 21.60 -22.00
CA LYS A 185 9.72 23.05 -21.85
C LYS A 185 10.59 23.55 -20.70
N LYS A 186 10.89 24.85 -20.71
CA LYS A 186 11.50 25.50 -19.56
C LYS A 186 10.58 25.40 -18.36
N GLY A 187 11.13 25.06 -17.21
CA GLY A 187 10.40 25.02 -15.96
C GLY A 187 10.65 23.75 -15.17
N TRP A 188 9.80 23.56 -14.17
CA TRP A 188 9.83 22.42 -13.28
C TRP A 188 9.08 21.23 -13.87
N SER A 189 9.69 20.06 -13.77
CA SER A 189 8.97 18.80 -13.71
C SER A 189 9.24 18.15 -12.37
N GLU A 190 8.22 17.60 -11.73
CA GLU A 190 8.30 17.13 -10.35
C GLU A 190 7.36 15.96 -10.10
N CYS A 191 7.69 15.17 -9.08
CA CYS A 191 6.73 14.31 -8.40
C CYS A 191 5.60 15.16 -7.78
N LYS A 192 4.43 15.16 -8.43
CA LYS A 192 3.27 15.98 -8.05
C LYS A 192 2.68 15.64 -6.68
N LYS A 193 2.65 14.38 -6.28
CA LYS A 193 2.07 13.94 -5.00
C LYS A 193 2.97 14.35 -3.82
N GLU A 194 2.36 14.82 -2.73
CA GLU A 194 3.08 15.13 -1.49
C GLU A 194 3.67 13.88 -0.82
N GLY A 195 4.88 14.02 -0.28
CA GLY A 195 5.62 12.93 0.34
C GLY A 195 6.29 11.95 -0.64
N TYR A 196 6.25 12.23 -1.95
CA TYR A 196 6.94 11.44 -2.96
C TYR A 196 8.20 12.15 -3.46
N TYR A 197 9.24 11.35 -3.68
CA TYR A 197 10.56 11.79 -4.11
C TYR A 197 11.01 10.94 -5.29
N MET A 198 11.83 11.52 -6.16
CA MET A 198 12.42 10.83 -7.30
C MET A 198 13.32 9.70 -6.81
N THR A 199 13.20 8.53 -7.41
CA THR A 199 14.14 7.41 -7.24
C THR A 199 14.88 7.10 -8.53
N GLY A 200 14.51 7.74 -9.64
CA GLY A 200 15.14 7.60 -10.93
C GLY A 200 14.34 8.25 -12.04
N PHE A 201 14.80 8.05 -13.27
CA PHE A 201 14.10 8.52 -14.47
C PHE A 201 14.26 7.55 -15.64
N TYR A 202 13.30 7.61 -16.55
CA TYR A 202 13.30 6.86 -17.80
C TYR A 202 13.86 7.73 -18.93
N LYS A 203 14.79 7.15 -19.68
CA LYS A 203 15.39 7.74 -20.88
C LYS A 203 14.90 6.99 -22.11
N SER A 204 14.29 7.70 -23.06
CA SER A 204 13.82 7.14 -24.34
C SER A 204 14.97 6.88 -25.32
N SER A 205 14.75 6.99 -26.63
CA SER A 205 15.65 6.45 -27.65
C SER A 205 16.86 7.33 -28.00
N CYS A 206 16.98 8.52 -27.40
CA CYS A 206 18.04 9.49 -27.66
C CYS A 206 18.83 9.87 -26.38
N ASN A 207 19.85 10.74 -26.53
CA ASN A 207 20.73 11.18 -25.44
C ASN A 207 20.50 12.65 -25.02
N SER A 208 19.64 13.38 -25.70
CA SER A 208 19.26 14.76 -25.35
C SER A 208 18.39 14.79 -24.10
N ILE A 209 18.40 15.89 -23.34
CA ILE A 209 17.64 15.97 -22.08
C ILE A 209 16.11 15.87 -22.25
N TYR A 210 15.57 16.22 -23.41
CA TYR A 210 14.15 16.01 -23.74
C TYR A 210 13.76 14.53 -23.79
N CYS A 211 14.72 13.62 -23.93
CA CYS A 211 14.46 12.18 -23.87
C CYS A 211 14.25 11.65 -22.44
N ILE A 212 14.18 12.52 -21.42
CA ILE A 212 13.67 12.14 -20.10
C ILE A 212 12.15 12.27 -20.11
N GLU A 213 11.47 11.14 -20.28
CA GLU A 213 10.01 11.12 -20.48
C GLU A 213 9.24 10.92 -19.17
N THR A 214 9.89 10.32 -18.17
CA THR A 214 9.19 9.81 -16.99
C THR A 214 10.09 9.84 -15.76
N PHE A 215 9.54 10.31 -14.64
CA PHE A 215 10.18 10.19 -13.34
C PHE A 215 9.59 9.04 -12.55
N ARG A 216 10.44 8.26 -11.89
CA ARG A 216 9.98 7.33 -10.87
C ARG A 216 9.84 8.06 -9.55
N CYS A 217 8.62 8.20 -9.05
CA CYS A 217 8.30 8.92 -7.82
C CYS A 217 7.84 7.95 -6.74
N CYS A 218 8.54 7.88 -5.61
CA CYS A 218 8.21 6.95 -4.54
C CYS A 218 8.07 7.65 -3.19
N LYS A 219 7.17 7.14 -2.35
CA LYS A 219 6.91 7.61 -1.00
C LYS A 219 7.73 6.80 0.01
N MET A 220 8.17 7.48 1.06
CA MET A 220 8.87 6.87 2.19
C MET A 220 7.97 5.98 3.01
N LYS A 221 8.41 4.73 3.25
CA LYS A 221 7.72 3.78 4.11
C LYS A 221 7.63 4.32 5.52
N LYS A 222 6.43 4.35 6.10
CA LYS A 222 6.22 4.84 7.47
C LYS A 222 7.09 4.04 8.46
N GLU A 223 7.81 4.75 9.32
CA GLU A 223 8.64 4.16 10.36
C GLU A 223 7.85 3.27 11.33
N CYS A 224 8.56 2.30 11.90
CA CYS A 224 8.12 1.67 13.14
C CYS A 224 8.16 2.69 14.28
N LYS A 225 7.04 2.87 14.98
CA LYS A 225 6.96 3.74 16.15
C LYS A 225 7.47 3.02 17.38
N LYS A 226 8.31 3.70 18.16
CA LYS A 226 8.70 3.24 19.50
C LYS A 226 7.58 3.60 20.49
N ALA A 227 6.89 2.59 20.99
CA ALA A 227 5.94 2.72 22.08
C ALA A 227 6.70 2.91 23.39
N ASN A 228 6.34 3.93 24.16
CA ASN A 228 6.93 4.16 25.49
C ASN A 228 6.22 3.29 26.52
N TRP A 229 6.93 2.32 27.10
CA TRP A 229 6.44 1.42 28.14
C TRP A 229 7.05 1.65 29.54
N TRP A 230 7.81 2.74 29.71
CA TRP A 230 8.56 3.10 30.92
C TRP A 230 7.78 3.17 32.23
N SER A 231 6.45 3.18 32.16
CA SER A 231 5.58 3.18 33.34
C SER A 231 4.41 2.21 33.22
N SER A 232 4.23 1.56 32.06
CA SER A 232 3.11 0.67 31.82
C SER A 232 3.42 -0.77 32.23
N LEU A 233 4.67 -1.21 32.14
CA LEU A 233 5.12 -2.51 32.67
C LEU A 233 5.60 -2.47 34.13
N ASP A 234 5.53 -1.31 34.80
CA ASP A 234 5.82 -1.20 36.24
C ASP A 234 4.61 -1.48 37.15
N ARG A 235 3.40 -1.49 36.57
CA ARG A 235 2.13 -1.62 37.29
C ARG A 235 1.19 -2.56 36.55
N GLN A 236 0.16 -3.01 37.26
CA GLN A 236 -0.93 -3.76 36.64
C GLN A 236 -1.56 -2.92 35.51
N GLY A 237 -1.78 -3.53 34.35
CA GLY A 237 -2.34 -2.85 33.19
C GLY A 237 -1.69 -3.23 31.87
N TRP A 238 -2.02 -2.47 30.83
CA TRP A 238 -1.59 -2.70 29.46
C TRP A 238 -0.41 -1.80 29.07
N SER A 239 0.52 -2.40 28.33
CA SER A 239 1.56 -1.71 27.57
C SER A 239 1.23 -1.82 26.10
N VAL A 240 0.82 -0.71 25.50
CA VAL A 240 0.22 -0.69 24.16
C VAL A 240 1.14 -0.13 23.11
N CYS A 241 1.09 -0.68 21.90
CA CYS A 241 1.53 0.04 20.71
C CYS A 241 0.65 1.29 20.49
N PRO A 242 1.16 2.36 19.84
CA PRO A 242 0.42 3.62 19.71
C PRO A 242 -0.84 3.50 18.83
N GLN A 243 -0.89 2.47 17.99
CA GLN A 243 -1.98 2.24 17.03
C GLN A 243 -2.32 0.74 17.00
N THR A 244 -3.62 0.43 16.86
CA THR A 244 -4.11 -0.96 16.84
C THR A 244 -3.72 -1.72 15.57
N ASN A 245 -3.49 -1.01 14.46
CA ASN A 245 -3.01 -1.57 13.20
C ASN A 245 -1.48 -1.55 13.04
N THR A 246 -0.78 -1.61 14.16
CA THR A 246 0.67 -1.83 14.20
C THR A 246 0.97 -3.13 14.93
N TYR A 247 2.10 -3.73 14.60
CA TYR A 247 2.49 -5.06 15.06
C TYR A 247 3.90 -4.96 15.63
N LEU A 248 4.13 -5.59 16.78
CA LEU A 248 5.42 -5.58 17.45
C LEU A 248 6.45 -6.29 16.57
N LYS A 249 7.57 -5.63 16.32
CA LYS A 249 8.74 -6.21 15.65
C LYS A 249 9.87 -6.50 16.63
N GLY A 250 9.87 -5.84 17.79
CA GLY A 250 10.91 -6.03 18.79
C GLY A 250 10.61 -5.33 20.10
N LEU A 251 11.42 -5.64 21.09
CA LEU A 251 11.36 -5.13 22.45
C LEU A 251 12.70 -4.54 22.84
N TRP A 252 12.68 -3.36 23.45
CA TRP A 252 13.85 -2.73 24.03
C TRP A 252 13.83 -2.92 25.54
N ARG A 253 14.94 -3.40 26.10
CA ARG A 253 15.14 -3.53 27.54
C ARG A 253 16.20 -2.57 28.07
N ASN A 254 16.07 -2.26 29.36
CA ASN A 254 17.05 -1.49 30.12
C ASN A 254 18.28 -2.34 30.51
N ASP A 255 19.27 -1.70 31.14
CA ASP A 255 20.51 -2.35 31.61
C ASP A 255 20.23 -3.57 32.49
N PHE A 256 21.09 -4.58 32.46
CA PHE A 256 21.03 -5.66 33.44
C PHE A 256 21.25 -5.11 34.85
N LYS A 257 20.43 -5.53 35.81
CA LYS A 257 20.62 -5.20 37.22
C LYS A 257 20.42 -6.44 38.07
N ALA A 258 21.51 -6.91 38.67
CA ALA A 258 21.48 -8.04 39.58
C ALA A 258 20.42 -7.85 40.68
N GLY A 259 19.51 -8.82 40.81
CA GLY A 259 18.40 -8.78 41.76
C GLY A 259 17.15 -7.99 41.31
N ASP A 260 17.16 -7.38 40.12
CA ASP A 260 16.06 -6.57 39.58
C ASP A 260 15.90 -6.84 38.07
N GLU A 261 15.46 -8.05 37.71
CA GLU A 261 15.19 -8.48 36.32
C GLU A 261 13.69 -8.70 36.08
N ARG A 262 12.89 -7.78 36.63
CA ARG A 262 11.43 -7.71 36.51
C ARG A 262 11.00 -7.26 35.11
N VAL A 263 9.76 -7.58 34.72
CA VAL A 263 9.18 -7.24 33.40
C VAL A 263 9.16 -5.73 33.14
N GLY A 264 9.07 -4.92 34.19
CA GLY A 264 9.16 -3.45 34.10
C GLY A 264 10.43 -2.93 33.42
N ARG A 265 11.50 -3.73 33.29
CA ARG A 265 12.70 -3.37 32.53
C ARG A 265 12.55 -3.46 31.01
N ILE A 266 11.41 -3.94 30.50
CA ILE A 266 11.06 -3.84 29.08
C ILE A 266 10.42 -2.46 28.87
N GLU A 267 11.22 -1.50 28.44
CA GLU A 267 10.80 -0.09 28.48
C GLU A 267 10.19 0.40 27.16
N GLN A 268 10.39 -0.32 26.05
CA GLN A 268 9.82 0.09 24.75
C GLN A 268 9.43 -1.09 23.86
N GLY A 269 8.32 -0.94 23.14
CA GLY A 269 7.93 -1.81 22.03
C GLY A 269 8.20 -1.14 20.68
N THR A 270 8.79 -1.85 19.73
CA THR A 270 8.95 -1.37 18.35
C THR A 270 7.74 -1.81 17.54
N CYS A 271 6.85 -0.87 17.20
CA CYS A 271 5.55 -1.13 16.59
C CYS A 271 5.53 -0.68 15.13
N CYS A 272 5.40 -1.63 14.20
CA CYS A 272 5.50 -1.38 12.76
C CYS A 272 4.14 -1.56 12.08
N PHE A 273 3.88 -0.82 11.00
CA PHE A 273 2.76 -1.18 10.11
C PHE A 273 3.08 -2.46 9.34
N ALA A 274 2.04 -3.06 8.76
CA ALA A 274 2.21 -4.16 7.81
C ALA A 274 3.06 -3.68 6.61
N ASP A 275 4.04 -4.50 6.25
CA ASP A 275 4.98 -4.27 5.17
C ASP A 275 4.35 -4.63 3.82
N GLU A 276 3.37 -5.54 3.85
CA GLU A 276 2.60 -5.97 2.69
C GLU A 276 1.56 -4.90 2.31
N PRO A 277 1.58 -4.37 1.07
CA PRO A 277 0.72 -3.28 0.61
C PRO A 277 -0.76 -3.47 0.88
N CYS A 278 -1.25 -4.70 0.70
CA CYS A 278 -2.67 -5.04 0.88
C CYS A 278 -3.16 -4.83 2.32
N TYR A 279 -2.26 -4.94 3.29
CA TYR A 279 -2.55 -4.81 4.71
C TYR A 279 -2.04 -3.48 5.30
N ALA A 280 -1.27 -2.71 4.52
CA ALA A 280 -0.74 -1.44 4.94
C ALA A 280 -1.87 -0.47 5.32
N ASN A 281 -1.81 0.07 6.53
CA ASN A 281 -2.83 0.97 7.11
C ASN A 281 -4.25 0.40 7.24
N LYS A 282 -4.49 -0.89 6.94
CA LYS A 282 -5.79 -1.51 7.17
C LYS A 282 -6.15 -1.47 8.66
N PRO A 283 -7.44 -1.42 9.01
CA PRO A 283 -7.88 -1.73 10.36
C PRO A 283 -7.37 -3.12 10.78
N ALA A 284 -7.17 -3.32 12.08
CA ALA A 284 -6.75 -4.62 12.62
C ALA A 284 -7.81 -5.17 13.58
N ASN A 285 -8.11 -6.44 13.42
CA ASN A 285 -8.92 -7.25 14.31
C ASN A 285 -8.03 -7.76 15.43
N CYS A 286 -8.27 -7.33 16.67
CA CYS A 286 -7.45 -7.70 17.81
C CYS A 286 -8.24 -8.53 18.82
N LYS A 287 -7.54 -9.48 19.45
CA LYS A 287 -8.04 -10.27 20.58
C LYS A 287 -7.01 -10.29 21.71
N SER A 288 -7.50 -10.34 22.94
CA SER A 288 -6.66 -10.61 24.11
C SER A 288 -6.51 -12.12 24.24
N VAL A 289 -5.27 -12.58 24.38
CA VAL A 289 -4.91 -14.00 24.50
C VAL A 289 -4.35 -14.21 25.89
N ASP A 290 -4.97 -15.11 26.65
CA ASP A 290 -4.55 -15.48 28.00
C ASP A 290 -3.26 -16.31 27.96
N TRP A 291 -2.24 -15.79 28.63
CA TRP A 291 -0.92 -16.36 28.81
C TRP A 291 -0.60 -16.70 30.27
N SER A 292 -1.51 -16.41 31.21
CA SER A 292 -1.28 -16.59 32.66
C SER A 292 -0.81 -18.01 33.01
N ARG A 293 -1.57 -19.03 32.57
CA ARG A 293 -1.23 -20.45 32.78
C ARG A 293 -0.02 -20.91 31.98
N VAL A 294 0.24 -20.28 30.83
CA VAL A 294 1.37 -20.64 29.96
C VAL A 294 2.67 -20.21 30.63
N LEU A 295 2.73 -18.96 31.09
CA LEU A 295 3.96 -18.36 31.63
C LEU A 295 4.26 -18.73 33.08
N ASP A 296 3.31 -19.35 33.80
CA ASP A 296 3.57 -20.12 35.02
C ASP A 296 4.50 -21.32 34.76
N GLY A 297 4.50 -21.87 33.55
CA GLY A 297 5.38 -22.94 33.12
C GLY A 297 6.81 -22.48 32.81
N PHE A 298 7.68 -23.46 32.54
CA PHE A 298 9.08 -23.26 32.14
C PHE A 298 9.35 -23.95 30.80
N ASN A 299 10.26 -23.41 30.00
CA ASN A 299 10.57 -23.92 28.67
C ASN A 299 9.34 -23.94 27.75
N VAL A 300 8.62 -22.81 27.74
CA VAL A 300 7.31 -22.66 27.10
C VAL A 300 7.33 -21.58 26.04
N TRP A 301 6.48 -21.76 25.03
CA TRP A 301 6.16 -20.72 24.06
C TRP A 301 4.86 -20.02 24.44
N ALA A 302 4.91 -18.70 24.59
CA ALA A 302 3.73 -17.85 24.67
C ALA A 302 3.48 -17.25 23.28
N LEU A 303 2.44 -17.73 22.58
CA LEU A 303 2.15 -17.40 21.19
C LEU A 303 0.77 -16.76 21.04
N CYS A 304 0.68 -15.86 20.06
CA CYS A 304 -0.57 -15.47 19.44
C CYS A 304 -1.11 -16.63 18.56
N PRO A 305 -2.44 -16.72 18.38
CA PRO A 305 -3.03 -17.65 17.43
C PRO A 305 -2.52 -17.46 16.00
N ALA A 306 -2.59 -18.50 15.17
CA ALA A 306 -2.14 -18.45 13.79
C ALA A 306 -2.73 -17.25 13.03
N GLY A 307 -1.90 -16.54 12.27
CA GLY A 307 -2.28 -15.31 11.55
C GLY A 307 -2.35 -14.04 12.40
N TYR A 308 -2.12 -14.12 13.71
CA TYR A 308 -2.10 -12.96 14.61
C TYR A 308 -0.69 -12.61 15.08
N TYR A 309 -0.44 -11.31 15.25
CA TYR A 309 0.84 -10.75 15.66
C TYR A 309 0.69 -9.98 16.96
N MET A 310 1.71 -10.00 17.81
CA MET A 310 1.69 -9.27 19.06
C MET A 310 1.57 -7.76 18.82
N ASN A 311 0.82 -7.08 19.67
CA ASN A 311 0.68 -5.63 19.68
C ASN A 311 0.92 -5.05 21.08
N SER A 312 0.52 -5.76 22.13
CA SER A 312 0.59 -5.27 23.51
C SER A 312 0.78 -6.42 24.50
N LEU A 313 1.25 -6.10 25.71
CA LEU A 313 1.32 -7.01 26.85
C LEU A 313 0.50 -6.44 28.03
N ARG A 314 -0.08 -7.33 28.85
CA ARG A 314 -0.80 -6.96 30.07
C ARG A 314 -0.21 -7.67 31.28
N LEU A 315 0.04 -6.91 32.34
CA LEU A 315 0.39 -7.45 33.65
C LEU A 315 -0.85 -7.66 34.52
N GLY A 316 -0.92 -8.83 35.15
CA GLY A 316 -2.02 -9.25 36.01
C GLY A 316 -1.98 -8.70 37.43
N LYS A 317 -0.78 -8.39 37.92
CA LYS A 317 -0.51 -8.06 39.33
C LYS A 317 0.36 -6.80 39.48
N GLY A 318 0.32 -6.24 40.70
CA GLY A 318 1.23 -5.17 41.12
C GLY A 318 2.67 -5.67 41.36
N PRO A 319 3.63 -4.75 41.58
CA PRO A 319 5.05 -5.08 41.65
C PRO A 319 5.43 -5.89 42.90
N PRO A 320 6.52 -6.69 42.84
CA PRO A 320 7.39 -6.92 41.68
C PRO A 320 6.79 -7.92 40.67
N GLN A 321 6.86 -7.61 39.36
CA GLN A 321 6.32 -8.45 38.30
C GLN A 321 7.41 -9.17 37.50
N PHE A 322 7.27 -10.47 37.34
CA PHE A 322 8.17 -11.32 36.56
C PHE A 322 7.45 -11.86 35.32
N LEU A 323 8.13 -12.64 34.47
CA LEU A 323 7.55 -13.15 33.23
C LEU A 323 6.24 -13.92 33.44
N ARG A 324 6.11 -14.66 34.55
CA ARG A 324 4.88 -15.38 34.92
C ARG A 324 3.69 -14.46 35.23
N ASP A 325 3.93 -13.18 35.51
CA ASP A 325 2.90 -12.21 35.86
C ASP A 325 2.39 -11.43 34.62
N ILE A 326 2.82 -11.83 33.42
CA ILE A 326 2.22 -11.43 32.14
C ILE A 326 0.98 -12.32 31.93
N ASP A 327 -0.20 -11.74 32.14
CA ASP A 327 -1.46 -12.47 32.05
C ASP A 327 -1.96 -12.56 30.61
N GLU A 328 -1.78 -11.52 29.81
CA GLU A 328 -2.36 -11.47 28.46
C GLU A 328 -1.42 -10.80 27.45
N ALA A 329 -1.51 -11.24 26.21
CA ALA A 329 -1.05 -10.49 25.06
C ALA A 329 -2.23 -10.00 24.22
N LYS A 330 -2.13 -8.78 23.71
CA LYS A 330 -3.02 -8.31 22.65
C LYS A 330 -2.42 -8.76 21.33
N CYS A 331 -3.14 -9.64 20.65
CA CYS A 331 -2.76 -10.19 19.36
C CYS A 331 -3.69 -9.59 18.30
N CYS A 332 -3.11 -8.97 17.27
CA CYS A 332 -3.81 -8.25 16.21
C CYS A 332 -3.53 -8.86 14.85
N HIS A 333 -4.51 -8.74 13.96
CA HIS A 333 -4.55 -9.35 12.65
C HIS A 333 -5.15 -8.35 11.66
N PRO A 334 -4.51 -8.04 10.51
CA PRO A 334 -5.06 -7.11 9.53
C PRO A 334 -6.43 -7.56 9.01
N GLU A 335 -7.33 -6.63 8.77
CA GLU A 335 -8.60 -6.95 8.12
C GLU A 335 -8.39 -7.57 6.73
N GLY A 336 -9.02 -8.73 6.48
CA GLY A 336 -8.93 -9.46 5.22
C GLY A 336 -7.68 -10.33 5.05
N HIS A 337 -6.79 -10.37 6.05
CA HIS A 337 -5.67 -11.33 6.08
C HIS A 337 -6.23 -12.74 6.39
N PRO A 338 -5.62 -13.84 5.90
CA PRO A 338 -6.04 -15.20 6.27
C PRO A 338 -5.57 -15.62 7.67
N ASP A 339 -6.20 -16.65 8.24
CA ASP A 339 -5.85 -17.24 9.55
C ASP A 339 -4.56 -18.11 9.50
N GLY A 340 -3.47 -17.54 8.97
CA GLY A 340 -2.20 -18.24 8.77
C GLY A 340 -1.02 -17.30 8.55
N TYR A 341 0.18 -17.85 8.72
CA TYR A 341 1.43 -17.17 8.41
C TYR A 341 1.93 -17.61 7.03
N ASP A 342 2.63 -16.73 6.31
CA ASP A 342 3.38 -17.11 5.10
C ASP A 342 4.52 -18.07 5.51
N SER A 343 5.36 -17.57 6.41
CA SER A 343 6.53 -18.26 6.91
C SER A 343 6.86 -17.75 8.30
N CYS A 344 7.53 -18.58 9.11
CA CYS A 344 7.99 -18.19 10.43
C CYS A 344 9.40 -18.68 10.68
N TYR A 345 10.11 -17.99 11.57
CA TYR A 345 11.38 -18.43 12.11
C TYR A 345 11.50 -18.00 13.57
N ASP A 346 12.39 -18.65 14.32
CA ASP A 346 12.67 -18.29 15.70
C ASP A 346 13.96 -17.48 15.73
N GLU A 347 13.86 -16.21 16.13
CA GLU A 347 15.01 -15.35 16.34
C GLU A 347 15.61 -15.66 17.71
N ASP A 348 16.88 -16.05 17.74
CA ASP A 348 17.63 -16.21 18.99
C ASP A 348 18.00 -14.83 19.54
N VAL A 349 17.47 -14.53 20.72
CA VAL A 349 17.68 -13.27 21.44
C VAL A 349 18.33 -13.49 22.81
N SER A 350 18.72 -14.72 23.15
CA SER A 350 19.35 -15.08 24.44
C SER A 350 20.47 -14.10 24.83
N HIS A 351 21.40 -13.84 23.91
CA HIS A 351 22.49 -12.91 24.18
C HIS A 351 22.12 -11.42 24.00
N SER A 352 21.22 -11.09 23.06
CA SER A 352 20.88 -9.70 22.77
C SER A 352 19.88 -9.11 23.76
N PHE A 353 19.04 -9.94 24.37
CA PHE A 353 18.01 -9.57 25.33
C PHE A 353 18.46 -9.75 26.79
N ASP A 354 19.72 -10.12 27.01
CA ASP A 354 20.39 -10.04 28.31
C ASP A 354 21.08 -8.69 28.53
N LYS A 355 21.22 -7.91 27.46
CA LYS A 355 21.90 -6.61 27.44
C LYS A 355 20.90 -5.51 27.17
N LYS A 356 21.23 -4.29 27.63
CA LYS A 356 20.47 -3.11 27.24
C LYS A 356 20.45 -2.97 25.73
N GLY A 357 19.28 -2.70 25.20
CA GLY A 357 19.13 -2.53 23.76
C GLY A 357 17.86 -3.14 23.22
N LEU A 358 17.73 -3.01 21.91
CA LEU A 358 16.65 -3.57 21.12
C LEU A 358 17.03 -5.00 20.74
N SER A 359 16.14 -5.94 21.03
CA SER A 359 16.07 -7.21 20.31
C SER A 359 14.83 -7.20 19.42
N SER A 360 14.92 -7.75 18.21
CA SER A 360 13.83 -7.69 17.24
C SER A 360 13.90 -8.84 16.23
N CYS A 361 12.78 -9.10 15.56
CA CYS A 361 12.74 -9.87 14.34
C CYS A 361 13.62 -9.18 13.29
N LYS A 362 14.77 -9.78 12.98
CA LYS A 362 15.77 -9.23 12.06
C LYS A 362 15.33 -9.25 10.60
N ARG A 363 14.53 -10.25 10.20
CA ARG A 363 14.06 -10.35 8.80
C ARG A 363 12.98 -9.30 8.50
N GLU A 364 13.05 -8.71 7.32
CA GLU A 364 12.06 -7.74 6.85
C GLU A 364 10.71 -8.41 6.53
N GLY A 365 9.60 -7.73 6.80
CA GLY A 365 8.26 -8.32 6.70
C GLY A 365 7.86 -9.27 7.84
N TYR A 366 8.73 -9.50 8.83
CA TYR A 366 8.43 -10.36 9.98
C TYR A 366 8.10 -9.55 11.24
N TYR A 367 7.08 -10.01 11.94
CA TYR A 367 6.58 -9.45 13.19
C TYR A 367 6.57 -10.51 14.28
N MET A 368 6.67 -10.08 15.53
CA MET A 368 6.58 -10.95 16.69
C MET A 368 5.18 -11.56 16.76
N ALA A 369 5.10 -12.88 16.72
CA ALA A 369 3.91 -13.66 17.03
C ALA A 369 3.93 -14.20 18.47
N GLY A 370 5.05 -14.06 19.19
CA GLY A 370 5.21 -14.56 20.54
C GLY A 370 6.67 -14.59 20.98
N PHE A 371 6.92 -15.14 22.16
CA PHE A 371 8.28 -15.37 22.67
C PHE A 371 8.38 -16.68 23.46
N TYR A 372 9.61 -17.19 23.55
CA TYR A 372 9.95 -18.37 24.32
C TYR A 372 10.54 -17.97 25.67
N LYS A 373 10.02 -18.57 26.74
CA LYS A 373 10.51 -18.43 28.12
C LYS A 373 11.23 -19.71 28.55
N SER A 374 12.49 -19.59 28.96
CA SER A 374 13.31 -20.71 29.45
C SER A 374 12.96 -21.09 30.90
N SER A 375 13.94 -21.56 31.68
CA SER A 375 13.74 -22.21 32.98
C SER A 375 13.61 -21.26 34.17
N CYS A 376 13.43 -19.95 33.95
CA CYS A 376 13.25 -18.97 35.02
C CYS A 376 12.18 -17.91 34.71
N ASN A 377 11.94 -16.99 35.66
CA ASN A 377 10.91 -15.95 35.55
C ASN A 377 11.48 -14.54 35.30
N ASN A 378 12.80 -14.37 35.27
CA ASN A 378 13.43 -13.08 34.97
C ASN A 378 13.40 -12.77 33.47
N ILE A 379 13.45 -11.50 33.09
CA ILE A 379 13.34 -11.10 31.67
C ILE A 379 14.47 -11.63 30.77
N TYR A 380 15.65 -11.94 31.32
CA TYR A 380 16.75 -12.57 30.58
C TYR A 380 16.40 -14.01 30.15
N CYS A 381 15.39 -14.65 30.76
CA CYS A 381 14.90 -15.96 30.33
C CYS A 381 13.98 -15.88 29.10
N ILE A 382 13.84 -14.72 28.46
CA ILE A 382 13.30 -14.62 27.10
C ILE A 382 14.43 -14.90 26.11
N GLU A 383 14.48 -16.12 25.60
CA GLU A 383 15.60 -16.57 24.76
C GLU A 383 15.31 -16.45 23.27
N LYS A 384 14.04 -16.48 22.87
CA LYS A 384 13.64 -16.46 21.45
C LYS A 384 12.40 -15.64 21.21
N PHE A 385 12.35 -15.00 20.05
CA PHE A 385 11.11 -14.45 19.49
C PHE A 385 10.60 -15.34 18.36
N ARG A 386 9.29 -15.62 18.37
CA ARG A 386 8.64 -16.23 17.21
C ARG A 386 8.34 -15.11 16.23
N CYS A 387 9.02 -15.10 15.10
CA CYS A 387 8.90 -14.08 14.07
C CYS A 387 8.16 -14.67 12.87
N CYS A 388 7.05 -14.09 12.48
CA CYS A 388 6.21 -14.59 11.38
C CYS A 388 5.90 -13.49 10.36
N LYS A 389 5.82 -13.89 9.09
CA LYS A 389 5.44 -13.04 7.96
C LYS A 389 3.95 -13.17 7.65
N MET A 390 3.32 -12.07 7.21
CA MET A 390 1.93 -12.05 6.76
C MET A 390 1.74 -12.88 5.49
N SER A 391 0.85 -13.87 5.55
CA SER A 391 0.41 -14.66 4.39
C SER A 391 -0.21 -13.80 3.29
N MET A 392 0.19 -14.11 2.06
CA MET A 392 -0.35 -13.58 0.81
C MET A 392 -1.07 -14.66 -0.01
N ASP A 393 -1.26 -15.86 0.56
CA ASP A 393 -1.95 -16.95 -0.10
C ASP A 393 -3.38 -17.04 0.45
N ILE A 394 -4.34 -16.54 -0.34
CA ILE A 394 -5.76 -16.70 -0.07
C ILE A 394 -6.32 -17.62 -1.16
N PRO A 395 -6.77 -18.86 -0.83
CA PRO A 395 -7.35 -19.75 -1.81
C PRO A 395 -8.62 -19.13 -2.43
N ALA A 396 -8.73 -19.17 -3.76
CA ALA A 396 -9.97 -18.80 -4.43
C ALA A 396 -11.08 -19.81 -4.07
N GLU A 397 -12.19 -19.31 -3.55
CA GLU A 397 -13.39 -20.12 -3.33
C GLU A 397 -14.22 -20.14 -4.62
N CYS A 398 -14.44 -21.34 -5.17
CA CYS A 398 -15.18 -21.51 -6.41
C CYS A 398 -16.55 -22.14 -6.17
N LYS A 399 -17.57 -21.59 -6.83
CA LYS A 399 -18.95 -22.09 -6.86
C LYS A 399 -19.39 -22.34 -8.29
N LYS A 400 -20.16 -23.41 -8.50
CA LYS A 400 -20.82 -23.69 -9.77
C LYS A 400 -22.11 -22.89 -9.86
N ALA A 401 -22.21 -22.03 -10.87
CA ALA A 401 -23.44 -21.36 -11.25
C ALA A 401 -24.28 -22.30 -12.12
N ASN A 402 -25.55 -22.45 -11.80
CA ASN A 402 -26.48 -23.24 -12.60
C ASN A 402 -27.03 -22.39 -13.76
N TRP A 403 -26.71 -22.75 -14.99
CA TRP A 403 -27.17 -22.09 -16.21
C TRP A 403 -28.13 -22.94 -17.06
N TRP A 404 -28.62 -24.06 -16.53
CA TRP A 404 -29.44 -25.06 -17.23
C TRP A 404 -30.76 -24.56 -17.83
N SER A 405 -31.13 -23.32 -17.55
CA SER A 405 -32.30 -22.68 -18.15
C SER A 405 -32.08 -21.23 -18.52
N SER A 406 -30.93 -20.65 -18.13
CA SER A 406 -30.64 -19.24 -18.38
C SER A 406 -30.07 -18.99 -19.76
N LEU A 407 -29.41 -19.99 -20.36
CA LEU A 407 -28.90 -19.94 -21.73
C LEU A 407 -29.81 -20.63 -22.77
N ASP A 408 -30.98 -21.12 -22.37
CA ASP A 408 -32.00 -21.63 -23.31
C ASP A 408 -32.93 -20.55 -23.87
N ARG A 409 -32.94 -19.35 -23.26
CA ARG A 409 -33.82 -18.24 -23.60
C ARG A 409 -33.08 -16.91 -23.55
N GLN A 410 -33.68 -15.88 -24.12
CA GLN A 410 -33.17 -14.52 -24.01
C GLN A 410 -33.02 -14.14 -22.52
N GLY A 411 -31.85 -13.63 -22.13
CA GLY A 411 -31.55 -13.33 -20.73
C GLY A 411 -30.08 -13.51 -20.37
N TRP A 412 -29.80 -13.45 -19.07
CA TRP A 412 -28.44 -13.52 -18.49
C TRP A 412 -28.15 -14.85 -17.81
N SER A 413 -26.92 -15.36 -17.98
CA SER A 413 -26.37 -16.48 -17.24
C SER A 413 -25.53 -16.01 -16.04
N VAL A 414 -26.15 -15.81 -14.87
CA VAL A 414 -25.51 -15.04 -13.78
C VAL A 414 -24.66 -15.93 -12.85
N CYS A 415 -23.43 -15.50 -12.51
CA CYS A 415 -22.70 -16.07 -11.37
C CYS A 415 -23.39 -15.72 -10.04
N PRO A 416 -23.28 -16.53 -8.97
CA PRO A 416 -24.05 -16.33 -7.74
C PRO A 416 -23.75 -15.01 -7.01
N GLN A 417 -22.58 -14.42 -7.24
CA GLN A 417 -22.11 -13.20 -6.59
C GLN A 417 -21.43 -12.28 -7.61
N THR A 418 -21.57 -10.96 -7.43
CA THR A 418 -20.98 -9.97 -8.35
C THR A 418 -19.48 -9.82 -8.20
N ASN A 419 -18.91 -10.20 -7.06
CA ASN A 419 -17.46 -10.23 -6.78
C ASN A 419 -16.80 -11.58 -7.12
N THR A 420 -17.43 -12.38 -7.97
CA THR A 420 -16.85 -13.61 -8.50
C THR A 420 -16.57 -13.50 -9.99
N PHE A 421 -15.58 -14.24 -10.44
CA PHE A 421 -15.05 -14.18 -11.79
C PHE A 421 -15.05 -15.59 -12.37
N LEU A 422 -15.51 -15.73 -13.62
CA LEU A 422 -15.57 -17.02 -14.31
C LEU A 422 -14.16 -17.57 -14.49
N LYS A 423 -13.96 -18.82 -14.09
CA LYS A 423 -12.73 -19.59 -14.32
C LYS A 423 -12.90 -20.65 -15.40
N GLY A 424 -14.13 -21.08 -15.67
CA GLY A 424 -14.41 -22.10 -16.66
C GLY A 424 -15.91 -22.26 -16.95
N LEU A 425 -16.19 -23.03 -17.99
CA LEU A 425 -17.51 -23.34 -18.51
C LEU A 425 -17.67 -24.85 -18.59
N TRP A 426 -18.80 -25.36 -18.10
CA TRP A 426 -19.19 -26.74 -18.27
C TRP A 426 -20.19 -26.85 -19.41
N ARG A 427 -19.92 -27.76 -20.35
CA ARG A 427 -20.83 -28.08 -21.44
C ARG A 427 -21.44 -29.46 -21.29
N ASN A 428 -22.63 -29.61 -21.86
CA ASN A 428 -23.34 -30.88 -21.97
C ASN A 428 -22.79 -31.76 -23.12
N ASP A 429 -23.36 -32.96 -23.26
CA ASP A 429 -23.03 -33.91 -24.33
C ASP A 429 -23.17 -33.28 -25.72
N PHE A 430 -22.22 -33.63 -26.60
CA PHE A 430 -22.32 -33.31 -28.02
C PHE A 430 -23.59 -33.92 -28.61
N LYS A 431 -24.32 -33.13 -29.39
CA LYS A 431 -25.51 -33.59 -30.11
C LYS A 431 -25.49 -33.02 -31.52
N ALA A 432 -25.26 -33.91 -32.48
CA ALA A 432 -25.27 -33.55 -33.90
C ALA A 432 -26.55 -32.79 -34.27
N GLY A 433 -26.39 -31.61 -34.88
CA GLY A 433 -27.49 -30.73 -35.26
C GLY A 433 -28.04 -29.82 -34.14
N ASP A 434 -27.52 -29.92 -32.92
CA ASP A 434 -27.99 -29.16 -31.75
C ASP A 434 -26.79 -28.73 -30.89
N GLU A 435 -25.92 -27.87 -31.43
CA GLU A 435 -24.74 -27.33 -30.72
C GLU A 435 -24.94 -25.84 -30.37
N ARG A 436 -26.14 -25.55 -29.86
CA ARG A 436 -26.60 -24.23 -29.42
C ARG A 436 -25.95 -23.81 -28.09
N VAL A 437 -25.93 -22.51 -27.80
CA VAL A 437 -25.33 -21.94 -26.58
C VAL A 437 -25.97 -22.48 -25.29
N GLY A 438 -27.25 -22.85 -25.34
CA GLY A 438 -27.95 -23.47 -24.20
C GLY A 438 -27.30 -24.74 -23.66
N ARG A 439 -26.40 -25.40 -24.41
CA ARG A 439 -25.61 -26.54 -23.92
C ARG A 439 -24.43 -26.17 -23.02
N ILE A 440 -24.21 -24.88 -22.77
CA ILE A 440 -23.32 -24.39 -21.70
C ILE A 440 -24.17 -24.28 -20.44
N GLU A 441 -24.05 -25.26 -19.55
CA GLU A 441 -25.05 -25.45 -18.48
C GLU A 441 -24.52 -25.02 -17.11
N GLU A 442 -23.19 -24.86 -16.95
CA GLU A 442 -22.62 -24.33 -15.70
C GLU A 442 -21.46 -23.36 -15.96
N GLY A 443 -21.37 -22.32 -15.13
CA GLY A 443 -20.20 -21.47 -15.00
C GLY A 443 -19.46 -21.77 -13.70
N THR A 444 -18.14 -21.93 -13.73
CA THR A 444 -17.32 -22.01 -12.51
C THR A 444 -16.93 -20.60 -12.10
N CYS A 445 -17.53 -20.06 -11.04
CA CYS A 445 -17.35 -18.70 -10.56
C CYS A 445 -16.51 -18.70 -9.29
N CYS A 446 -15.36 -18.02 -9.31
CA CYS A 446 -14.42 -18.03 -8.19
C CYS A 446 -14.25 -16.63 -7.59
N THR A 447 -14.04 -16.54 -6.27
CA THR A 447 -13.54 -15.31 -5.64
C THR A 447 -12.10 -15.02 -6.09
N SER A 448 -11.63 -13.80 -5.83
CA SER A 448 -10.23 -13.47 -6.06
C SER A 448 -9.32 -14.19 -5.06
N ASP A 449 -8.30 -14.85 -5.58
CA ASP A 449 -7.14 -15.37 -4.84
C ASP A 449 -6.02 -14.33 -4.67
N GLU A 450 -6.23 -13.10 -5.13
CA GLU A 450 -5.31 -12.00 -4.91
C GLU A 450 -5.70 -11.26 -3.61
N PRO A 451 -4.86 -11.25 -2.56
CA PRO A 451 -5.24 -10.75 -1.23
C PRO A 451 -5.77 -9.33 -1.19
N CYS A 452 -5.24 -8.46 -2.06
CA CYS A 452 -5.69 -7.08 -2.17
C CYS A 452 -7.15 -6.93 -2.66
N TYR A 453 -7.73 -7.98 -3.25
CA TYR A 453 -9.07 -7.97 -3.84
C TYR A 453 -9.97 -9.08 -3.30
N ALA A 454 -9.44 -9.97 -2.46
CA ALA A 454 -10.23 -10.97 -1.77
C ALA A 454 -11.43 -10.31 -1.07
N ASN A 455 -12.63 -10.83 -1.35
CA ASN A 455 -13.90 -10.37 -0.80
C ASN A 455 -14.30 -8.91 -1.06
N LYS A 456 -13.54 -8.16 -1.88
CA LYS A 456 -13.94 -6.79 -2.25
C LYS A 456 -15.17 -6.79 -3.16
N PRO A 457 -15.99 -5.73 -3.12
CA PRO A 457 -16.97 -5.47 -4.16
C PRO A 457 -16.30 -5.40 -5.55
N ALA A 458 -17.07 -5.69 -6.59
CA ALA A 458 -16.61 -5.56 -7.97
C ALA A 458 -17.50 -4.58 -8.75
N ASN A 459 -16.83 -3.73 -9.54
CA ASN A 459 -17.47 -2.84 -10.50
C ASN A 459 -17.66 -3.61 -11.80
N CYS A 460 -18.90 -3.72 -12.25
CA CYS A 460 -19.23 -4.48 -13.45
C CYS A 460 -19.75 -3.56 -14.55
N LYS A 461 -19.42 -3.89 -15.80
CA LYS A 461 -19.97 -3.29 -17.02
C LYS A 461 -20.18 -4.37 -18.07
N ASN A 462 -21.00 -4.07 -19.07
CA ASN A 462 -21.23 -5.00 -20.16
C ASN A 462 -20.25 -4.73 -21.30
N ALA A 463 -19.67 -5.79 -21.84
CA ALA A 463 -19.01 -5.76 -23.13
C ALA A 463 -20.04 -6.08 -24.22
N ASP A 464 -20.16 -5.21 -25.22
CA ASP A 464 -21.05 -5.42 -26.37
C ASP A 464 -20.35 -6.29 -27.42
N TRP A 465 -20.93 -7.45 -27.70
CA TRP A 465 -20.48 -8.44 -28.65
C TRP A 465 -21.47 -8.65 -29.81
N THR A 466 -22.57 -7.90 -29.86
CA THR A 466 -23.70 -8.06 -30.80
C THR A 466 -23.25 -8.16 -32.26
N ARG A 467 -22.34 -7.28 -32.70
CA ARG A 467 -21.79 -7.30 -34.07
C ARG A 467 -20.49 -8.08 -34.19
N LEU A 468 -19.81 -8.30 -33.06
CA LEU A 468 -18.50 -8.95 -33.03
C LEU A 468 -18.65 -10.44 -33.35
N LEU A 469 -19.63 -11.09 -32.73
CA LEU A 469 -19.84 -12.53 -32.87
C LEU A 469 -20.64 -12.92 -34.12
N ASP A 470 -21.09 -11.96 -34.93
CA ASP A 470 -21.50 -12.20 -36.33
C ASP A 470 -20.30 -12.62 -37.19
N GLY A 471 -19.10 -12.13 -36.86
CA GLY A 471 -17.85 -12.48 -37.53
C GLY A 471 -17.31 -13.86 -37.17
N PHE A 472 -16.28 -14.29 -37.90
CA PHE A 472 -15.57 -15.55 -37.66
C PHE A 472 -14.10 -15.28 -37.36
N ASN A 473 -13.45 -16.20 -36.62
CA ASN A 473 -12.06 -16.07 -36.22
C ASN A 473 -11.80 -14.83 -35.36
N VAL A 474 -12.71 -14.56 -34.43
CA VAL A 474 -12.75 -13.34 -33.61
C VAL A 474 -12.55 -13.66 -32.13
N TRP A 475 -11.99 -12.68 -31.41
CA TRP A 475 -11.90 -12.70 -29.95
C TRP A 475 -13.03 -11.87 -29.34
N ALA A 476 -13.86 -12.51 -28.52
CA ALA A 476 -14.85 -11.85 -27.68
C ALA A 476 -14.23 -11.62 -26.29
N LEU A 477 -13.79 -10.39 -26.02
CA LEU A 477 -13.04 -10.02 -24.81
C LEU A 477 -13.79 -9.02 -23.95
N CYS A 478 -13.60 -9.15 -22.65
CA CYS A 478 -13.83 -8.08 -21.69
C CYS A 478 -12.78 -6.96 -21.86
N PRO A 479 -13.12 -5.71 -21.50
CA PRO A 479 -12.15 -4.62 -21.46
C PRO A 479 -10.96 -4.94 -20.56
N ALA A 480 -9.79 -4.37 -20.86
CA ALA A 480 -8.57 -4.67 -20.12
C ALA A 480 -8.75 -4.49 -18.60
N GLY A 481 -8.31 -5.48 -17.82
CA GLY A 481 -8.45 -5.52 -16.36
C GLY A 481 -9.79 -6.06 -15.86
N TYR A 482 -10.76 -6.35 -16.74
CA TYR A 482 -12.06 -6.93 -16.38
C TYR A 482 -12.11 -8.42 -16.71
N TYR A 483 -12.82 -9.17 -15.87
CA TYR A 483 -12.97 -10.63 -16.01
C TYR A 483 -14.44 -10.95 -16.25
N MET A 484 -14.71 -12.00 -17.02
CA MET A 484 -16.07 -12.43 -17.31
C MET A 484 -16.77 -12.87 -16.02
N ASN A 485 -18.04 -12.55 -15.90
CA ASN A 485 -18.92 -12.99 -14.83
C ASN A 485 -20.16 -13.70 -15.39
N SER A 486 -20.69 -13.24 -16.53
CA SER A 486 -21.91 -13.79 -17.12
C SER A 486 -22.02 -13.49 -18.61
N LEU A 487 -22.90 -14.21 -19.31
CA LEU A 487 -23.23 -14.01 -20.73
C LEU A 487 -24.71 -13.62 -20.87
N ARG A 488 -25.03 -12.83 -21.91
CA ARG A 488 -26.40 -12.47 -22.27
C ARG A 488 -26.74 -12.92 -23.68
N LEU A 489 -27.88 -13.59 -23.82
CA LEU A 489 -28.46 -13.89 -25.12
C LEU A 489 -29.42 -12.79 -25.56
N GLY A 490 -29.27 -12.37 -26.83
CA GLY A 490 -30.06 -11.32 -27.46
C GLY A 490 -31.45 -11.75 -27.94
N LYS A 491 -31.61 -13.04 -28.24
CA LYS A 491 -32.79 -13.60 -28.92
C LYS A 491 -33.28 -14.91 -28.29
N GLY A 492 -34.51 -15.29 -28.64
CA GLY A 492 -35.09 -16.59 -28.32
C GLY A 492 -34.52 -17.74 -29.17
N PRO A 493 -34.87 -19.00 -28.84
CA PRO A 493 -34.22 -20.18 -29.41
C PRO A 493 -34.57 -20.41 -30.89
N PRO A 494 -33.69 -21.08 -31.67
CA PRO A 494 -32.38 -21.60 -31.27
C PRO A 494 -31.29 -20.50 -31.25
N GLN A 495 -30.47 -20.46 -30.19
CA GLN A 495 -29.36 -19.50 -30.06
C GLN A 495 -27.99 -20.14 -30.27
N PHE A 496 -27.19 -19.52 -31.10
CA PHE A 496 -25.82 -19.92 -31.40
C PHE A 496 -24.82 -18.87 -30.89
N LEU A 497 -23.52 -19.09 -31.09
CA LEU A 497 -22.49 -18.17 -30.59
C LEU A 497 -22.68 -16.72 -31.06
N ARG A 498 -23.20 -16.52 -32.28
CA ARG A 498 -23.52 -15.19 -32.82
C ARG A 498 -24.65 -14.45 -32.07
N ASP A 499 -25.46 -15.18 -31.31
CA ASP A 499 -26.62 -14.64 -30.59
C ASP A 499 -26.29 -14.27 -29.13
N ILE A 500 -24.99 -14.34 -28.76
CA ILE A 500 -24.46 -13.78 -27.51
C ILE A 500 -24.20 -12.29 -27.75
N ASP A 501 -25.08 -11.44 -27.24
CA ASP A 501 -25.02 -10.00 -27.44
C ASP A 501 -24.05 -9.32 -26.48
N GLU A 502 -23.96 -9.80 -25.24
CA GLU A 502 -23.15 -9.16 -24.21
C GLU A 502 -22.48 -10.17 -23.28
N ALA A 503 -21.35 -9.76 -22.71
CA ALA A 503 -20.80 -10.35 -21.50
C ALA A 503 -20.78 -9.34 -20.37
N LYS A 504 -21.14 -9.78 -19.16
CA LYS A 504 -20.91 -8.99 -17.96
C LYS A 504 -19.46 -9.18 -17.56
N CYS A 505 -18.73 -8.09 -17.54
CA CYS A 505 -17.33 -8.02 -17.21
C CYS A 505 -17.20 -7.29 -15.88
N CYS A 506 -16.60 -7.92 -14.88
CA CYS A 506 -16.45 -7.40 -13.53
C CYS A 506 -14.98 -7.17 -13.20
N HIS A 507 -14.72 -6.15 -12.40
CA HIS A 507 -13.39 -5.69 -12.03
C HIS A 507 -13.39 -5.37 -10.52
N PRO A 508 -12.50 -5.99 -9.71
CA PRO A 508 -12.49 -5.76 -8.27
C PRO A 508 -12.19 -4.30 -7.91
N GLU A 509 -12.83 -3.78 -6.88
CA GLU A 509 -12.61 -2.40 -6.45
C GLU A 509 -11.13 -2.11 -6.09
N GLY A 510 -10.57 -1.08 -6.74
CA GLY A 510 -9.17 -0.69 -6.60
C GLY A 510 -8.18 -1.54 -7.41
N HIS A 511 -8.63 -2.44 -8.28
CA HIS A 511 -7.75 -3.14 -9.23
C HIS A 511 -7.30 -2.20 -10.36
N PRO A 512 -6.04 -2.28 -10.85
CA PRO A 512 -5.62 -1.48 -11.99
C PRO A 512 -6.31 -1.89 -13.31
N ASP A 513 -6.33 -0.98 -14.29
CA ASP A 513 -6.90 -1.25 -15.63
C ASP A 513 -5.94 -2.11 -16.49
N GLY A 514 -5.70 -3.35 -16.08
CA GLY A 514 -4.97 -4.34 -16.86
C GLY A 514 -4.66 -5.62 -16.09
N TYR A 515 -4.16 -6.62 -16.80
CA TYR A 515 -3.84 -7.95 -16.26
C TYR A 515 -2.35 -8.09 -15.90
N ASP A 516 -2.02 -8.92 -14.91
CA ASP A 516 -0.62 -9.24 -14.58
C ASP A 516 0.05 -9.93 -15.76
N SER A 517 -0.59 -11.02 -16.17
CA SER A 517 -0.18 -11.89 -17.25
C SER A 517 -1.44 -12.56 -17.80
N CYS A 518 -1.40 -12.93 -19.07
CA CYS A 518 -2.46 -13.70 -19.71
C CYS A 518 -1.86 -14.81 -20.55
N TYR A 519 -2.62 -15.87 -20.74
CA TYR A 519 -2.36 -16.90 -21.74
C TYR A 519 -3.68 -17.31 -22.38
N ASP A 520 -3.57 -17.95 -23.54
CA ASP A 520 -4.72 -18.52 -24.22
C ASP A 520 -4.73 -20.01 -23.91
N GLU A 521 -5.73 -20.46 -23.16
CA GLU A 521 -5.95 -21.90 -22.92
C GLU A 521 -6.61 -22.49 -24.16
N ASP A 522 -5.98 -23.49 -24.76
CA ASP A 522 -6.56 -24.27 -25.84
C ASP A 522 -7.62 -25.22 -25.27
N VAL A 523 -8.86 -24.99 -25.69
CA VAL A 523 -10.01 -25.79 -25.30
C VAL A 523 -10.69 -26.46 -26.48
N SER A 524 -10.10 -26.40 -27.69
CA SER A 524 -10.63 -27.02 -28.92
C SER A 524 -11.07 -28.46 -28.70
N HIS A 525 -10.23 -29.28 -28.07
CA HIS A 525 -10.58 -30.67 -27.81
C HIS A 525 -11.40 -30.88 -26.53
N SER A 526 -11.16 -30.10 -25.47
CA SER A 526 -11.85 -30.30 -24.18
C SER A 526 -13.26 -29.74 -24.16
N PHE A 527 -13.53 -28.68 -24.92
CA PHE A 527 -14.82 -28.04 -25.06
C PHE A 527 -15.65 -28.58 -26.23
N ASP A 528 -15.17 -29.62 -26.92
CA ASP A 528 -15.96 -30.42 -27.86
C ASP A 528 -16.69 -31.59 -27.17
N LYS A 529 -16.27 -31.90 -25.94
CA LYS A 529 -16.78 -33.02 -25.16
C LYS A 529 -17.50 -32.53 -23.93
N LYS A 530 -18.44 -33.32 -23.42
CA LYS A 530 -19.07 -33.05 -22.13
C LYS A 530 -18.02 -32.89 -21.04
N GLY A 531 -18.18 -31.87 -20.22
CA GLY A 531 -17.25 -31.60 -19.13
C GLY A 531 -16.94 -30.15 -18.95
N LEU A 532 -16.06 -29.91 -17.97
CA LEU A 532 -15.53 -28.60 -17.64
C LEU A 532 -14.30 -28.33 -18.50
N SER A 533 -14.32 -27.20 -19.20
CA SER A 533 -13.11 -26.53 -19.67
C SER A 533 -12.88 -25.30 -18.80
N SER A 534 -11.63 -25.02 -18.42
CA SER A 534 -11.31 -23.91 -17.52
C SER A 534 -9.90 -23.38 -17.75
N CYS A 535 -9.64 -22.16 -17.29
CA CYS A 535 -8.29 -21.67 -17.06
C CYS A 535 -7.58 -22.58 -16.05
N LYS A 536 -6.58 -23.35 -16.52
CA LYS A 536 -5.93 -24.40 -15.72
C LYS A 536 -4.97 -23.85 -14.66
N ARG A 537 -4.33 -22.71 -14.93
CA ARG A 537 -3.39 -22.08 -14.00
C ARG A 537 -4.10 -21.43 -12.81
N GLU A 538 -3.58 -21.62 -11.61
CA GLU A 538 -4.03 -20.91 -10.40
C GLU A 538 -3.80 -19.40 -10.52
N GLY A 539 -4.72 -18.57 -10.01
CA GLY A 539 -4.67 -17.12 -10.21
C GLY A 539 -5.32 -16.61 -11.49
N TYR A 540 -5.77 -17.48 -12.41
CA TYR A 540 -6.28 -17.06 -13.71
C TYR A 540 -7.79 -17.24 -13.86
N TYR A 541 -8.42 -16.20 -14.40
CA TYR A 541 -9.85 -16.10 -14.66
C TYR A 541 -10.08 -15.81 -16.16
N MET A 542 -11.23 -16.22 -16.67
CA MET A 542 -11.64 -15.95 -18.05
C MET A 542 -11.86 -14.45 -18.25
N ALA A 543 -11.16 -13.88 -19.21
CA ALA A 543 -11.37 -12.52 -19.71
C ALA A 543 -12.11 -12.50 -21.06
N GLY A 544 -12.38 -13.67 -21.65
CA GLY A 544 -13.02 -13.80 -22.95
C GLY A 544 -12.81 -15.18 -23.57
N PHE A 545 -13.32 -15.36 -24.79
CA PHE A 545 -13.10 -16.56 -25.59
C PHE A 545 -12.89 -16.25 -27.07
N TYR A 546 -12.27 -17.19 -27.78
CA TYR A 546 -12.06 -17.14 -29.22
C TYR A 546 -13.09 -17.99 -29.93
N LYS A 547 -13.75 -17.42 -30.94
CA LYS A 547 -14.68 -18.11 -31.84
C LYS A 547 -14.00 -18.35 -33.19
N SER A 548 -13.96 -19.60 -33.64
CA SER A 548 -13.40 -20.00 -34.94
C SER A 548 -14.39 -19.75 -36.09
N SER A 549 -14.47 -20.67 -37.07
CA SER A 549 -15.13 -20.45 -38.36
C SER A 549 -16.62 -20.84 -38.41
N CYS A 550 -17.25 -21.12 -37.25
CA CYS A 550 -18.67 -21.49 -37.19
C CYS A 550 -19.39 -20.89 -35.96
N ASN A 551 -20.72 -21.07 -35.89
CA ASN A 551 -21.56 -20.53 -34.81
C ASN A 551 -21.91 -21.55 -33.71
N ASN A 552 -21.49 -22.81 -33.83
CA ASN A 552 -21.75 -23.84 -32.82
C ASN A 552 -20.81 -23.71 -31.63
N ILE A 553 -21.21 -24.19 -30.44
CA ILE A 553 -20.39 -24.03 -29.21
C ILE A 553 -19.02 -24.72 -29.28
N TYR A 554 -18.85 -25.77 -30.08
CA TYR A 554 -17.56 -26.42 -30.32
C TYR A 554 -16.58 -25.49 -31.06
N CYS A 555 -17.05 -24.43 -31.72
CA CYS A 555 -16.19 -23.42 -32.32
C CYS A 555 -15.62 -22.42 -31.29
N ILE A 556 -15.83 -22.64 -29.98
CA ILE A 556 -15.04 -21.98 -28.94
C ILE A 556 -13.75 -22.77 -28.74
N GLU A 557 -12.67 -22.31 -29.37
CA GLU A 557 -11.41 -23.05 -29.39
C GLU A 557 -10.45 -22.63 -28.28
N LYS A 558 -10.59 -21.40 -27.76
CA LYS A 558 -9.67 -20.86 -26.75
C LYS A 558 -10.38 -20.02 -25.72
N PHE A 559 -9.89 -20.08 -24.48
CA PHE A 559 -10.22 -19.11 -23.45
C PHE A 559 -9.06 -18.14 -23.26
N ARG A 560 -9.37 -16.84 -23.19
CA ARG A 560 -8.38 -15.84 -22.74
C ARG A 560 -8.36 -15.89 -21.23
N CYS A 561 -7.30 -16.43 -20.67
CA CYS A 561 -7.12 -16.57 -19.23
C CYS A 561 -6.15 -15.52 -18.72
N CYS A 562 -6.59 -14.67 -17.80
CA CYS A 562 -5.79 -13.57 -17.29
C CYS A 562 -5.72 -13.58 -15.76
N LYS A 563 -4.54 -13.25 -15.24
CA LYS A 563 -4.27 -13.14 -13.81
C LYS A 563 -4.46 -11.70 -13.35
N MET A 564 -5.06 -11.55 -12.16
CA MET A 564 -5.16 -10.24 -11.51
C MET A 564 -3.78 -9.67 -11.26
N LYS A 565 -3.57 -8.42 -11.66
CA LYS A 565 -2.39 -7.67 -11.20
C LYS A 565 -2.47 -7.68 -9.70
N ARG A 566 -1.38 -8.06 -9.02
CA ARG A 566 -1.27 -7.80 -7.59
C ARG A 566 -1.70 -6.38 -7.32
N GLY A 567 -2.40 -6.18 -6.21
CA GLY A 567 -2.68 -4.84 -5.73
C GLY A 567 -1.39 -4.10 -5.58
N LYS A 568 -1.11 -3.33 -6.62
CA LYS A 568 0.04 -2.47 -6.68
C LYS A 568 -0.31 -1.30 -5.78
N ASP A 569 0.47 -1.10 -4.72
CA ASP A 569 1.25 0.13 -4.71
C ASP A 569 1.80 0.24 -6.11
N ASN A 570 1.34 1.25 -6.87
CA ASN A 570 1.50 1.30 -8.33
C ASN A 570 2.91 0.76 -8.73
N TRP A 571 3.01 0.05 -9.87
CA TRP A 571 4.21 -0.64 -10.48
C TRP A 571 4.57 -2.07 -10.03
N GLY A 572 4.98 -3.01 -10.89
CA GLY A 572 5.48 -2.90 -12.26
C GLY A 572 6.91 -3.40 -12.34
N PHE A 573 7.20 -4.58 -11.79
CA PHE A 573 8.47 -5.26 -12.03
C PHE A 573 8.22 -6.72 -12.42
N PRO A 574 8.91 -7.23 -13.46
CA PRO A 574 8.99 -8.65 -13.70
C PRO A 574 9.93 -9.27 -12.66
N HIS A 575 9.46 -10.29 -11.94
CA HIS A 575 10.35 -11.20 -11.23
C HIS A 575 11.22 -11.93 -12.26
N ARG A 576 12.55 -11.86 -12.10
CA ARG A 576 13.46 -12.88 -12.63
C ARG A 576 13.71 -13.92 -11.57
#